data_AF-A0A257MHA8-F1
#
_entry.id   AF-A0A257MHA8-F1
#
_cell.length_a   1.000
_cell.length_b   1.000
_cell.length_c   1.000
_cell.angle_alpha   90.00
_cell.angle_beta   90.00
_cell.angle_gamma   90.00
#
_symmetry.space_group_name_H-M   'P 1'
#
loop_
_entity.id
_entity.type
_entity.pdbx_description
1 polymer ?
#
loop_
_entity_poly.entity_id
_entity_poly.type
_entity_poly.pdbx_seq_one_letter_code
_entity_poly.pdbx_strand_id
1 'polypeptide(L)'
;MRVFVDGREIELSPGANLSDAIGKSGAYIAPGAIVGMVKGRGEKSRQTNSYWLNTTKGKLRIELLDSELQSIWHESVDRIIGSTVRWSSADGVAFGPFSSKISFSRDAQEYSRWEVVLGAAGFDRENTQIIFVRRRHTAAYGTPIDGGVVGHIVGGKNTLDRLATGDRIEGIEPIVEWQEITEKQATLDQSLPLEEGMEIFTAVDAELDENAPLGAEFFLALTREGTLKVDALSSSYISSDQLLREPMVFENREPRLEGAVTVRTAGRGLGRIFVYKKDRTSSPGHSVIARILSGMDMIKLAGPGQKITIKVRPERIMLLGSSLKDALSQMQSKGIQAQAEGYQGEDAVVVKQDPGTTMAILKGKKVLLHGMPSSRMVAISLFDDLAPKTLDYFRHVTGLKERPLGPLPVYFVYENTLLFKPDIDATSYKELLPENKPTGPVPAGSIAVSNTVSKKVGMVGIKLAEDKRYGPSGEKFEATNIIGRVLEPEKLKDVQEGETIYIMEVR
;
A
#
# COMPACT_ATOMS: atom_id res chain seq x y z
N MET A 1 26.03 -16.15 -9.73
CA MET A 1 25.25 -15.01 -10.23
C MET A 1 24.73 -14.21 -9.04
N ARG A 2 24.72 -12.89 -9.12
CA ARG A 2 24.21 -12.00 -8.08
C ARG A 2 22.88 -11.41 -8.50
N VAL A 3 21.92 -11.42 -7.59
CA VAL A 3 20.60 -10.80 -7.75
C VAL A 3 20.27 -10.00 -6.51
N PHE A 4 19.30 -9.10 -6.58
CA PHE A 4 18.88 -8.28 -5.45
C PHE A 4 17.46 -8.64 -5.06
N VAL A 5 17.24 -9.14 -3.84
CA VAL A 5 15.90 -9.40 -3.29
C VAL A 5 15.57 -8.33 -2.26
N ASP A 6 14.55 -7.51 -2.54
CA ASP A 6 14.16 -6.34 -1.74
C ASP A 6 15.35 -5.44 -1.39
N GLY A 7 16.24 -5.23 -2.37
CA GLY A 7 17.46 -4.42 -2.25
C GLY A 7 18.65 -5.11 -1.58
N ARG A 8 18.52 -6.38 -1.13
CA ARG A 8 19.63 -7.16 -0.57
C ARG A 8 20.28 -8.03 -1.62
N GLU A 9 21.60 -7.95 -1.75
CA GLU A 9 22.37 -8.78 -2.66
C GLU A 9 22.36 -10.25 -2.20
N ILE A 10 22.04 -11.16 -3.12
CA ILE A 10 22.01 -12.60 -2.91
C ILE A 10 22.84 -13.26 -4.01
N GLU A 11 23.82 -14.05 -3.60
CA GLU A 11 24.61 -14.88 -4.51
C GLU A 11 23.92 -16.22 -4.75
N LEU A 12 23.74 -16.62 -6.01
CA LEU A 12 23.11 -17.87 -6.42
C LEU A 12 23.98 -18.61 -7.42
N SER A 13 23.78 -19.93 -7.51
CA SER A 13 24.42 -20.75 -8.54
C SER A 13 23.91 -20.36 -9.95
N PRO A 14 24.72 -20.50 -11.01
CA PRO A 14 24.25 -20.30 -12.37
C PRO A 14 23.03 -21.18 -12.70
N GLY A 15 22.03 -20.61 -13.39
CA GLY A 15 20.79 -21.32 -13.74
C GLY A 15 19.74 -21.35 -12.63
N ALA A 16 19.96 -20.62 -11.53
CA ALA A 16 18.97 -20.47 -10.47
C ALA A 16 17.67 -19.80 -10.96
N ASN A 17 16.57 -20.11 -10.27
CA ASN A 17 15.25 -19.55 -10.55
C ASN A 17 14.76 -18.67 -9.39
N LEU A 18 13.57 -18.10 -9.57
CA LEU A 18 12.95 -17.20 -8.61
C LEU A 18 12.74 -17.85 -7.23
N SER A 19 12.34 -19.13 -7.19
CA SER A 19 12.19 -19.90 -5.94
C SER A 19 13.50 -20.00 -5.17
N ASP A 20 14.63 -20.21 -5.85
CA ASP A 20 15.95 -20.28 -5.21
C ASP A 20 16.31 -18.94 -4.53
N ALA A 21 16.03 -17.81 -5.18
CA ALA A 21 16.26 -16.48 -4.63
C ALA A 21 15.38 -16.19 -3.41
N ILE A 22 14.10 -16.53 -3.49
CA ILE A 22 13.14 -16.38 -2.38
C ILE A 22 13.56 -17.25 -1.20
N GLY A 23 13.88 -18.52 -1.45
CA GLY A 23 14.32 -19.46 -0.42
C GLY A 23 15.61 -19.01 0.27
N LYS A 24 16.60 -18.54 -0.48
CA LYS A 24 17.87 -18.06 0.10
C LYS A 24 17.74 -16.75 0.86
N SER A 25 16.85 -15.85 0.44
CA SER A 25 16.60 -14.57 1.12
C SER A 25 15.74 -14.72 2.39
N GLY A 26 14.98 -15.81 2.51
CA GLY A 26 13.98 -15.98 3.58
C GLY A 26 12.78 -15.05 3.41
N ALA A 27 12.54 -14.53 2.21
CA ALA A 27 11.43 -13.64 1.93
C ALA A 27 10.10 -14.39 2.04
N TYR A 28 9.16 -13.83 2.79
CA TYR A 28 7.79 -14.34 2.88
C TYR A 28 6.93 -13.73 1.79
N ILE A 29 6.20 -14.56 1.06
CA ILE A 29 5.20 -14.16 0.07
C ILE A 29 3.85 -14.66 0.53
N ALA A 30 2.89 -13.75 0.65
CA ALA A 30 1.55 -14.12 1.05
C ALA A 30 0.86 -14.99 -0.03
N PRO A 31 -0.04 -15.93 0.33
CA PRO A 31 -0.70 -16.80 -0.62
C PRO A 31 -1.40 -16.02 -1.76
N GLY A 32 -1.06 -16.39 -3.01
CA GLY A 32 -1.60 -15.76 -4.21
C GLY A 32 -1.09 -14.34 -4.49
N ALA A 33 -0.06 -13.88 -3.78
CA ALA A 33 0.58 -12.60 -4.04
C ALA A 33 1.66 -12.70 -5.13
N ILE A 34 1.75 -11.66 -5.94
CA ILE A 34 2.75 -11.54 -7.01
C ILE A 34 4.15 -11.24 -6.46
N VAL A 35 5.14 -11.60 -7.26
CA VAL A 35 6.53 -11.19 -7.12
C VAL A 35 6.88 -10.28 -8.30
N GLY A 36 7.55 -9.17 -8.01
CA GLY A 36 8.01 -8.21 -9.01
C GLY A 36 9.42 -8.55 -9.44
N MET A 37 9.69 -8.50 -10.74
CA MET A 37 11.02 -8.71 -11.30
C MET A 37 11.35 -7.57 -12.24
N VAL A 38 12.57 -7.05 -12.10
CA VAL A 38 13.14 -6.02 -12.98
C VAL A 38 14.52 -6.50 -13.40
N LYS A 39 14.78 -6.57 -14.69
CA LYS A 39 16.14 -6.85 -15.18
C LYS A 39 17.02 -5.62 -14.94
N GLY A 40 18.19 -5.86 -14.36
CA GLY A 40 18.98 -4.89 -13.61
C GLY A 40 19.04 -3.49 -14.22
N ARG A 41 18.87 -2.48 -13.36
CA ARG A 41 19.13 -1.07 -13.71
C ARG A 41 20.57 -0.83 -14.18
N GLY A 42 21.50 -1.77 -14.00
CA GLY A 42 22.95 -1.61 -14.19
C GLY A 42 23.40 -1.13 -15.58
N GLU A 43 22.92 -1.72 -16.68
CA GLU A 43 23.31 -1.26 -18.02
C GLU A 43 22.67 0.10 -18.38
N LYS A 44 21.39 0.30 -18.00
CA LYS A 44 20.66 1.56 -18.25
C LYS A 44 21.10 2.72 -17.36
N SER A 45 21.60 2.41 -16.17
CA SER A 45 22.17 3.36 -15.22
C SER A 45 23.36 4.12 -15.82
N ARG A 46 24.06 3.56 -16.81
CA ARG A 46 25.14 4.25 -17.51
C ARG A 46 24.66 5.18 -18.63
N GLN A 47 23.37 5.13 -18.98
CA GLN A 47 22.77 5.88 -20.09
C GLN A 47 21.57 6.75 -19.67
N THR A 48 21.28 6.87 -18.37
CA THR A 48 20.21 7.76 -17.90
C THR A 48 20.57 9.22 -18.11
N ASN A 49 19.56 10.07 -18.28
CA ASN A 49 19.71 11.52 -18.38
C ASN A 49 19.60 12.21 -17.02
N SER A 50 19.27 11.51 -15.94
CA SER A 50 19.10 12.11 -14.62
C SER A 50 20.16 11.61 -13.65
N TYR A 51 20.79 12.53 -12.89
CA TYR A 51 21.81 12.19 -11.89
C TYR A 51 21.62 12.98 -10.60
N TRP A 52 21.89 12.32 -9.47
CA TRP A 52 22.19 12.97 -8.19
C TRP A 52 23.70 13.16 -8.06
N LEU A 53 24.13 14.39 -7.84
CA LEU A 53 25.51 14.71 -7.46
C LEU A 53 25.55 14.95 -5.97
N ASN A 54 26.23 14.07 -5.24
CA ASN A 54 26.48 14.21 -3.82
C ASN A 54 27.70 15.11 -3.63
N THR A 55 27.53 16.20 -2.88
CA THR A 55 28.61 17.13 -2.54
C THR A 55 28.75 17.25 -1.04
N THR A 56 29.87 17.81 -0.58
CA THR A 56 30.13 18.16 0.84
C THR A 56 29.08 19.07 1.47
N LYS A 57 28.21 19.73 0.68
CA LYS A 57 27.14 20.64 1.16
C LYS A 57 25.72 20.11 0.94
N GLY A 58 25.58 18.89 0.39
CA GLY A 58 24.29 18.26 0.09
C GLY A 58 24.20 17.75 -1.36
N LYS A 59 23.00 17.39 -1.79
CA LYS A 59 22.74 16.81 -3.12
C LYS A 59 22.25 17.85 -4.14
N LEU A 60 22.66 17.68 -5.40
CA LEU A 60 22.14 18.39 -6.58
C LEU A 60 21.52 17.36 -7.54
N ARG A 61 20.36 17.64 -8.12
CA ARG A 61 19.80 16.83 -9.20
C ARG A 61 20.01 17.55 -10.52
N ILE A 62 20.62 16.86 -11.49
CA ILE A 62 20.77 17.36 -12.85
C ILE A 62 20.02 16.48 -13.85
N GLU A 63 19.58 17.11 -14.93
CA GLU A 63 19.02 16.47 -16.12
C GLU A 63 19.87 16.85 -17.34
N LEU A 64 20.39 15.86 -18.05
CA LEU A 64 21.20 16.01 -19.25
C LEU A 64 20.30 16.33 -20.46
N LEU A 65 20.83 17.14 -21.37
CA LEU A 65 20.22 17.40 -22.67
C LEU A 65 20.59 16.28 -23.65
N ASP A 66 19.64 15.93 -24.53
CA ASP A 66 19.89 15.02 -25.66
C ASP A 66 20.81 15.73 -26.68
N SER A 67 22.11 15.45 -26.59
CA SER A 67 23.18 16.16 -27.31
C SER A 67 24.44 15.31 -27.39
N GLU A 68 25.38 15.66 -28.27
CA GLU A 68 26.67 14.95 -28.35
C GLU A 68 27.46 14.97 -27.03
N LEU A 69 27.27 16.02 -26.22
CA LEU A 69 27.90 16.19 -24.91
C LEU A 69 27.40 15.18 -23.87
N GLN A 70 26.22 14.60 -24.08
CA GLN A 70 25.67 13.54 -23.24
C GLN A 70 26.59 12.30 -23.24
N SER A 71 27.06 11.88 -24.42
CA SER A 71 28.01 10.76 -24.54
C SER A 71 29.31 11.04 -23.78
N ILE A 72 29.78 12.28 -23.83
CA ILE A 72 31.01 12.73 -23.16
C ILE A 72 30.82 12.77 -21.64
N TRP A 73 29.64 13.16 -21.16
CA TRP A 73 29.27 13.03 -19.76
C TRP A 73 29.41 11.58 -19.30
N HIS A 74 28.79 10.64 -20.01
CA HIS A 74 28.81 9.22 -19.65
C HIS A 74 30.23 8.65 -19.62
N GLU A 75 31.11 9.04 -20.55
CA GLU A 75 32.52 8.64 -20.54
C GLU A 75 33.32 9.27 -19.38
N SER A 76 32.88 10.43 -18.86
CA SER A 76 33.65 11.23 -17.91
C SER A 76 33.14 11.14 -16.48
N VAL A 77 31.93 10.60 -16.24
CA VAL A 77 31.25 10.62 -14.94
C VAL A 77 32.12 10.09 -13.79
N ASP A 78 32.81 8.97 -14.00
CA ASP A 78 33.71 8.36 -13.00
C ASP A 78 34.92 9.24 -12.68
N ARG A 79 35.37 10.05 -13.66
CA ARG A 79 36.48 11.00 -13.51
C ARG A 79 36.05 12.29 -12.81
N ILE A 80 34.76 12.62 -12.84
CA ILE A 80 34.21 13.79 -12.15
C ILE A 80 34.13 13.53 -10.64
N ILE A 81 33.90 12.29 -10.22
CA ILE A 81 33.87 11.91 -8.79
C ILE A 81 35.21 12.26 -8.13
N GLY A 82 35.16 12.97 -7.01
CA GLY A 82 36.33 13.47 -6.29
C GLY A 82 36.82 14.86 -6.76
N SER A 83 36.28 15.40 -7.87
CA SER A 83 36.61 16.75 -8.33
C SER A 83 36.29 17.79 -7.26
N THR A 84 37.16 18.80 -7.16
CA THR A 84 37.03 19.90 -6.18
C THR A 84 36.61 21.18 -6.86
N VAL A 85 35.97 22.08 -6.11
CA VAL A 85 35.66 23.42 -6.60
C VAL A 85 36.95 24.19 -6.86
N ARG A 86 37.22 24.49 -8.14
CA ARG A 86 38.38 25.25 -8.61
C ARG A 86 38.16 26.76 -8.45
N TRP A 87 36.95 27.21 -8.73
CA TRP A 87 36.53 28.58 -8.52
C TRP A 87 35.03 28.64 -8.23
N SER A 88 34.63 29.66 -7.48
CA SER A 88 33.25 29.96 -7.13
C SER A 88 33.06 31.46 -7.19
N SER A 89 32.09 31.91 -7.98
CA SER A 89 31.75 33.33 -8.17
C SER A 89 30.24 33.54 -8.06
N ALA A 90 29.79 34.79 -8.25
CA ALA A 90 28.37 35.10 -8.33
C ALA A 90 27.71 34.47 -9.58
N ASP A 91 28.49 34.23 -10.64
CA ASP A 91 28.01 33.77 -11.95
C ASP A 91 27.93 32.25 -12.04
N GLY A 92 28.83 31.53 -11.35
CA GLY A 92 28.84 30.08 -11.35
C GLY A 92 29.82 29.48 -10.35
N VAL A 93 29.88 28.15 -10.34
CA VAL A 93 30.87 27.37 -9.59
C VAL A 93 31.37 26.23 -10.47
N ALA A 94 32.68 26.01 -10.50
CA ALA A 94 33.29 24.99 -11.35
C ALA A 94 34.02 23.92 -10.55
N PHE A 95 33.78 22.66 -10.90
CA PHE A 95 34.50 21.51 -10.38
C PHE A 95 35.45 20.95 -11.43
N GLY A 96 36.64 20.57 -11.00
CA GLY A 96 37.65 19.92 -11.84
C GLY A 96 39.03 19.91 -11.17
N PRO A 97 40.11 19.73 -11.94
CA PRO A 97 40.09 19.35 -13.36
C PRO A 97 39.79 17.86 -13.55
N PHE A 98 39.30 17.50 -14.73
CA PHE A 98 39.31 16.14 -15.26
C PHE A 98 39.65 16.16 -16.75
N SER A 99 40.09 15.03 -17.31
CA SER A 99 40.41 14.92 -18.73
C SER A 99 39.15 14.63 -19.56
N SER A 100 39.03 15.22 -20.75
CA SER A 100 37.94 14.93 -21.70
C SER A 100 38.44 14.89 -23.15
N LYS A 101 37.57 14.45 -24.07
CA LYS A 101 37.84 14.44 -25.53
C LYS A 101 37.26 15.66 -26.26
N ILE A 102 36.76 16.65 -25.52
CA ILE A 102 36.10 17.83 -26.10
C ILE A 102 37.14 18.74 -26.76
N SER A 103 36.76 19.34 -27.90
CA SER A 103 37.51 20.43 -28.52
C SER A 103 36.90 21.77 -28.11
N PHE A 104 37.71 22.69 -27.60
CA PHE A 104 37.23 23.93 -26.99
C PHE A 104 37.49 25.14 -27.88
N SER A 105 36.48 25.99 -28.02
CA SER A 105 36.56 27.33 -28.63
C SER A 105 36.96 28.37 -27.59
N ARG A 106 37.38 29.54 -28.08
CA ARG A 106 37.66 30.75 -27.27
C ARG A 106 36.51 31.76 -27.28
N ASP A 107 35.43 31.47 -28.00
CA ASP A 107 34.30 32.37 -28.14
C ASP A 107 33.54 32.50 -26.81
N ALA A 108 33.03 33.70 -26.55
CA ALA A 108 32.14 33.94 -25.42
C ALA A 108 30.72 33.49 -25.78
N GLN A 109 30.05 32.87 -24.83
CA GLN A 109 28.70 32.34 -24.99
C GLN A 109 27.79 32.89 -23.89
N GLU A 110 26.50 32.96 -24.17
CA GLU A 110 25.50 33.34 -23.19
C GLU A 110 25.01 32.12 -22.43
N TYR A 111 25.03 32.20 -21.10
CA TYR A 111 24.60 31.13 -20.21
C TYR A 111 23.42 31.56 -19.36
N SER A 112 22.46 30.66 -19.20
CA SER A 112 21.29 30.85 -18.34
C SER A 112 21.49 30.26 -16.95
N ARG A 113 20.78 30.84 -15.98
CA ARG A 113 20.76 30.33 -14.61
C ARG A 113 20.31 28.86 -14.60
N TRP A 114 21.02 28.03 -13.82
CA TRP A 114 20.82 26.59 -13.65
C TRP A 114 21.29 25.70 -14.80
N GLU A 115 21.97 26.24 -15.80
CA GLU A 115 22.67 25.41 -16.77
C GLU A 115 23.90 24.72 -16.14
N VAL A 116 24.19 23.54 -16.66
CA VAL A 116 25.39 22.75 -16.38
C VAL A 116 26.21 22.72 -17.65
N VAL A 117 27.46 23.18 -17.57
CA VAL A 117 28.31 23.44 -18.73
C VAL A 117 29.61 22.65 -18.61
N LEU A 118 30.05 22.03 -19.69
CA LEU A 118 31.38 21.45 -19.83
C LEU A 118 32.29 22.47 -20.53
N GLY A 119 33.31 22.94 -19.80
CA GLY A 119 34.33 23.85 -20.32
C GLY A 119 35.72 23.41 -19.92
N ALA A 120 36.74 24.18 -20.29
CA ALA A 120 38.14 23.89 -19.96
C ALA A 120 38.88 25.14 -19.52
N ALA A 121 39.49 25.07 -18.35
CA ALA A 121 40.39 26.13 -17.91
C ALA A 121 41.62 26.16 -18.82
N GLY A 122 41.98 27.34 -19.34
CA GLY A 122 43.11 27.51 -20.25
C GLY A 122 42.90 26.87 -21.64
N PHE A 123 41.67 26.46 -21.99
CA PHE A 123 41.34 25.80 -23.26
C PHE A 123 42.07 24.46 -23.47
N ASP A 124 42.43 23.79 -22.38
CA ASP A 124 43.16 22.52 -22.37
C ASP A 124 42.25 21.37 -21.92
N ARG A 125 42.25 20.29 -22.70
CA ARG A 125 41.40 19.11 -22.48
C ARG A 125 41.71 18.34 -21.20
N GLU A 126 42.95 18.45 -20.71
CA GLU A 126 43.34 17.87 -19.41
C GLU A 126 42.83 18.70 -18.22
N ASN A 127 42.36 19.92 -18.49
CA ASN A 127 41.83 20.87 -17.52
C ASN A 127 40.32 21.10 -17.71
N THR A 128 39.60 20.07 -18.15
CA THR A 128 38.13 20.12 -18.28
C THR A 128 37.50 20.33 -16.90
N GLN A 129 36.42 21.11 -16.86
CA GLN A 129 35.67 21.44 -15.68
C GLN A 129 34.17 21.39 -15.98
N ILE A 130 33.40 21.02 -14.96
CA ILE A 130 31.94 21.12 -14.96
C ILE A 130 31.54 22.39 -14.22
N ILE A 131 30.83 23.27 -14.90
CA ILE A 131 30.46 24.60 -14.43
C ILE A 131 28.96 24.63 -14.21
N PHE A 132 28.55 24.95 -13.00
CA PHE A 132 27.16 25.13 -12.63
C PHE A 132 26.83 26.62 -12.61
N VAL A 133 25.94 27.05 -13.49
CA VAL A 133 25.61 28.45 -13.70
C VAL A 133 24.61 28.93 -12.64
N ARG A 134 24.98 29.97 -11.89
CA ARG A 134 24.16 30.56 -10.82
C ARG A 134 23.30 31.72 -11.28
N ARG A 135 23.74 32.45 -12.31
CA ARG A 135 23.08 33.64 -12.85
C ARG A 135 23.29 33.73 -14.35
N ARG A 136 22.37 34.39 -15.05
CA ARG A 136 22.53 34.65 -16.49
C ARG A 136 23.70 35.61 -16.72
N HIS A 137 24.62 35.25 -17.60
CA HIS A 137 25.80 36.07 -17.92
C HIS A 137 26.43 35.60 -19.25
N THR A 138 27.39 36.37 -19.76
CA THR A 138 28.18 36.01 -20.94
C THR A 138 29.63 35.78 -20.52
N ALA A 139 30.21 34.64 -20.89
CA ALA A 139 31.59 34.30 -20.55
C ALA A 139 32.22 33.38 -21.60
N ALA A 140 33.55 33.39 -21.66
CA ALA A 140 34.33 32.42 -22.43
C ALA A 140 34.87 31.33 -21.49
N TYR A 141 34.10 30.26 -21.28
CA TYR A 141 34.49 29.16 -20.40
C TYR A 141 35.39 28.10 -21.04
N GLY A 142 35.81 28.35 -22.28
CA GLY A 142 36.50 27.35 -23.08
C GLY A 142 35.59 26.17 -23.32
N THR A 143 34.44 26.39 -23.97
CA THR A 143 33.45 25.36 -24.30
C THR A 143 33.54 24.98 -25.77
N PRO A 144 32.94 23.87 -26.21
CA PRO A 144 32.76 23.61 -27.64
C PRO A 144 31.94 24.72 -28.32
N ILE A 145 31.95 24.72 -29.66
CA ILE A 145 31.40 25.83 -30.48
C ILE A 145 29.90 26.06 -30.27
N ASP A 146 29.20 25.05 -29.79
CA ASP A 146 27.78 25.03 -29.45
C ASP A 146 27.49 25.51 -28.00
N GLY A 147 28.52 25.94 -27.26
CA GLY A 147 28.39 26.52 -25.93
C GLY A 147 28.57 25.55 -24.77
N GLY A 148 28.67 24.24 -25.01
CA GLY A 148 29.05 23.28 -23.97
C GLY A 148 27.99 22.99 -22.90
N VAL A 149 26.74 23.44 -23.07
CA VAL A 149 25.65 23.15 -22.13
C VAL A 149 25.27 21.68 -22.22
N VAL A 150 25.57 20.92 -21.17
CA VAL A 150 25.32 19.47 -21.11
C VAL A 150 24.01 19.13 -20.39
N GLY A 151 23.48 20.04 -19.57
CA GLY A 151 22.28 19.77 -18.78
C GLY A 151 21.79 20.94 -17.94
N HIS A 152 20.81 20.67 -17.08
CA HIS A 152 20.19 21.63 -16.17
C HIS A 152 20.08 21.12 -14.75
N ILE A 153 20.12 22.02 -13.78
CA ILE A 153 19.87 21.73 -12.37
C ILE A 153 18.37 21.79 -12.10
N VAL A 154 17.78 20.62 -11.84
CA VAL A 154 16.35 20.46 -11.56
C VAL A 154 16.05 20.31 -10.06
N GLY A 155 17.06 20.03 -9.23
CA GLY A 155 16.91 19.89 -7.78
C GLY A 155 18.16 20.31 -7.00
N GLY A 156 17.99 20.69 -5.72
CA GLY A 156 19.11 21.11 -4.86
C GLY A 156 19.60 22.54 -5.11
N LYS A 157 18.78 23.42 -5.71
CA LYS A 157 19.17 24.81 -6.05
C LYS A 157 19.72 25.60 -4.84
N ASN A 158 19.18 25.40 -3.64
CA ASN A 158 19.70 26.03 -2.42
C ASN A 158 21.08 25.48 -2.02
N THR A 159 21.39 24.22 -2.36
CA THR A 159 22.72 23.64 -2.16
C THR A 159 23.74 24.31 -3.06
N LEU A 160 23.39 24.54 -4.33
CA LEU A 160 24.27 25.17 -5.33
C LEU A 160 24.80 26.52 -4.84
N ASP A 161 23.93 27.34 -4.25
CA ASP A 161 24.29 28.70 -3.80
C ASP A 161 25.28 28.69 -2.62
N ARG A 162 25.44 27.55 -1.92
CA ARG A 162 26.35 27.41 -0.77
C ARG A 162 27.71 26.80 -1.10
N LEU A 163 27.91 26.31 -2.32
CA LEU A 163 29.16 25.68 -2.73
C LEU A 163 30.29 26.72 -2.87
N ALA A 164 31.45 26.43 -2.28
CA ALA A 164 32.61 27.32 -2.30
C ALA A 164 33.89 26.54 -2.57
N THR A 165 34.99 27.28 -2.79
CA THR A 165 36.32 26.69 -2.98
C THR A 165 36.64 25.74 -1.82
N GLY A 166 37.06 24.51 -2.15
CA GLY A 166 37.34 23.45 -1.19
C GLY A 166 36.24 22.39 -1.05
N ASP A 167 35.01 22.68 -1.51
CA ASP A 167 33.96 21.65 -1.63
C ASP A 167 34.29 20.65 -2.75
N ARG A 168 33.73 19.44 -2.66
CA ARG A 168 33.97 18.36 -3.64
C ARG A 168 32.71 17.59 -3.99
N ILE A 169 32.74 16.93 -5.15
CA ILE A 169 31.77 15.91 -5.52
C ILE A 169 32.21 14.59 -4.87
N GLU A 170 31.43 14.09 -3.92
CA GLU A 170 31.69 12.86 -3.18
C GLU A 170 31.19 11.62 -3.93
N GLY A 171 30.17 11.78 -4.77
CA GLY A 171 29.63 10.70 -5.58
C GLY A 171 28.63 11.20 -6.61
N ILE A 172 28.44 10.42 -7.66
CA ILE A 172 27.42 10.66 -8.69
C ILE A 172 26.56 9.41 -8.80
N GLU A 173 25.27 9.55 -8.51
CA GLU A 173 24.28 8.48 -8.50
C GLU A 173 23.34 8.66 -9.71
N PRO A 174 23.40 7.79 -10.72
CA PRO A 174 22.42 7.78 -11.81
C PRO A 174 21.01 7.49 -11.30
N ILE A 175 20.02 8.21 -11.86
CA ILE A 175 18.60 8.04 -11.56
C ILE A 175 17.95 7.35 -12.74
N VAL A 176 17.65 6.05 -12.64
CA VAL A 176 16.88 5.35 -13.68
C VAL A 176 15.39 5.56 -13.39
N GLU A 177 14.71 6.29 -14.27
CA GLU A 177 13.28 6.53 -14.13
C GLU A 177 12.51 5.23 -14.40
N TRP A 178 11.49 4.96 -13.58
CA TRP A 178 10.71 3.71 -13.67
C TRP A 178 10.13 3.45 -15.08
N GLN A 179 9.84 4.52 -15.82
CA GLN A 179 9.26 4.47 -17.16
C GLN A 179 10.26 3.95 -18.21
N GLU A 180 11.56 4.14 -18.00
CA GLU A 180 12.63 3.72 -18.92
C GLU A 180 12.97 2.23 -18.78
N ILE A 181 12.50 1.60 -17.69
CA ILE A 181 12.64 0.16 -17.47
C ILE A 181 11.64 -0.58 -18.36
N THR A 182 12.16 -1.22 -19.41
CA THR A 182 11.40 -2.01 -20.40
C THR A 182 11.19 -3.45 -19.96
N GLU A 183 12.20 -4.07 -19.33
CA GLU A 183 12.17 -5.46 -18.89
C GLU A 183 11.75 -5.54 -17.42
N LYS A 184 10.44 -5.48 -17.20
CA LYS A 184 9.83 -5.61 -15.89
C LYS A 184 8.54 -6.41 -15.95
N GLN A 185 8.32 -7.25 -14.95
CA GLN A 185 7.14 -8.10 -14.88
C GLN A 185 6.70 -8.36 -13.45
N ALA A 186 5.41 -8.62 -13.27
CA ALA A 186 4.83 -9.20 -12.07
C ALA A 186 4.41 -10.63 -12.37
N THR A 187 4.78 -11.58 -11.52
CA THR A 187 4.56 -13.01 -11.76
C THR A 187 4.07 -13.73 -10.51
N LEU A 188 3.36 -14.84 -10.71
CA LEU A 188 3.11 -15.87 -9.69
C LEU A 188 4.00 -17.10 -9.89
N ASP A 189 4.65 -17.20 -11.05
CA ASP A 189 5.50 -18.33 -11.41
C ASP A 189 6.88 -18.19 -10.76
N GLN A 190 7.13 -19.03 -9.77
CA GLN A 190 8.40 -19.10 -9.04
C GLN A 190 9.47 -19.94 -9.76
N SER A 191 9.13 -20.59 -10.88
CA SER A 191 10.09 -21.37 -11.69
C SER A 191 10.87 -20.52 -12.69
N LEU A 192 10.56 -19.22 -12.80
CA LEU A 192 11.20 -18.34 -13.78
C LEU A 192 12.72 -18.25 -13.57
N PRO A 193 13.51 -18.39 -14.65
CA PRO A 193 14.95 -18.29 -14.58
C PRO A 193 15.40 -16.87 -14.23
N LEU A 194 16.51 -16.77 -13.52
CA LEU A 194 17.11 -15.50 -13.13
C LEU A 194 18.40 -15.25 -13.91
N GLU A 195 18.70 -13.97 -14.12
CA GLU A 195 19.94 -13.49 -14.74
C GLU A 195 20.71 -12.59 -13.77
N GLU A 196 22.00 -12.39 -14.04
CA GLU A 196 22.86 -11.49 -13.25
C GLU A 196 22.25 -10.09 -13.17
N GLY A 197 22.23 -9.54 -11.96
CA GLY A 197 21.79 -8.18 -11.68
C GLY A 197 20.27 -7.99 -11.66
N MET A 198 19.45 -9.03 -11.79
CA MET A 198 18.00 -8.91 -11.62
C MET A 198 17.63 -8.42 -10.21
N GLU A 199 16.66 -7.51 -10.16
CA GLU A 199 16.03 -7.02 -8.94
C GLU A 199 14.67 -7.71 -8.76
N ILE A 200 14.46 -8.27 -7.58
CA ILE A 200 13.30 -9.05 -7.18
C ILE A 200 12.64 -8.31 -6.01
N PHE A 201 11.37 -8.00 -6.14
CA PHE A 201 10.56 -7.36 -5.12
C PHE A 201 9.54 -8.38 -4.61
N THR A 202 9.48 -8.61 -3.31
CA THR A 202 8.61 -9.65 -2.73
C THR A 202 7.51 -9.09 -1.84
N ALA A 203 7.74 -7.92 -1.24
CA ALA A 203 6.80 -7.29 -0.32
C ALA A 203 6.86 -5.76 -0.33
N VAL A 204 5.84 -5.16 0.27
CA VAL A 204 5.73 -3.72 0.52
C VAL A 204 5.67 -3.51 2.03
N ASP A 205 6.49 -2.61 2.57
CA ASP A 205 6.34 -2.15 3.96
C ASP A 205 5.56 -0.84 3.98
N ALA A 206 4.55 -0.76 4.84
CA ALA A 206 3.76 0.45 5.09
C ALA A 206 3.79 0.81 6.58
N GLU A 207 3.80 2.11 6.86
CA GLU A 207 3.73 2.68 8.20
C GLU A 207 2.47 3.51 8.32
N LEU A 208 1.69 3.23 9.36
CA LEU A 208 0.42 3.91 9.66
C LEU A 208 0.68 5.31 10.21
N ASP A 209 -0.22 6.24 9.89
CA ASP A 209 -0.18 7.61 10.40
C ASP A 209 -0.95 7.70 11.73
N GLU A 210 -0.25 8.09 12.80
CA GLU A 210 -0.84 8.24 14.14
C GLU A 210 -1.91 9.34 14.21
N ASN A 211 -1.91 10.29 13.26
CA ASN A 211 -2.92 11.35 13.19
C ASN A 211 -4.25 10.88 12.58
N ALA A 212 -4.30 9.66 12.05
CA ALA A 212 -5.51 9.06 11.49
C ALA A 212 -5.79 7.68 12.10
N PRO A 213 -6.07 7.59 13.42
CA PRO A 213 -6.20 6.32 14.12
C PRO A 213 -7.36 5.44 13.61
N LEU A 214 -8.47 6.02 13.13
CA LEU A 214 -9.58 5.25 12.56
C LEU A 214 -9.25 4.80 11.14
N GLY A 215 -8.65 5.66 10.33
CA GLY A 215 -8.14 5.32 9.01
C GLY A 215 -7.04 4.25 9.05
N ALA A 216 -6.19 4.27 10.09
CA ALA A 216 -5.18 3.27 10.33
C ALA A 216 -5.78 1.90 10.64
N GLU A 217 -6.80 1.84 11.51
CA GLU A 217 -7.53 0.61 11.82
C GLU A 217 -8.26 0.06 10.59
N PHE A 218 -8.78 0.94 9.74
CA PHE A 218 -9.40 0.58 8.46
C PHE A 218 -8.40 -0.02 7.46
N PHE A 219 -7.20 0.54 7.36
CA PHE A 219 -6.14 -0.03 6.51
C PHE A 219 -5.69 -1.40 7.03
N LEU A 220 -5.52 -1.54 8.34
CA LEU A 220 -5.21 -2.82 8.98
C LEU A 220 -6.29 -3.89 8.74
N ALA A 221 -7.56 -3.48 8.70
CA ALA A 221 -8.66 -4.36 8.31
C ALA A 221 -8.57 -4.79 6.85
N LEU A 222 -8.27 -3.86 5.94
CA LEU A 222 -8.12 -4.16 4.51
C LEU A 222 -6.97 -5.15 4.25
N THR A 223 -5.85 -4.98 4.96
CA THR A 223 -4.63 -5.80 4.78
C THR A 223 -4.51 -6.96 5.77
N ARG A 224 -5.61 -7.37 6.43
CA ARG A 224 -5.59 -8.40 7.50
C ARG A 224 -5.05 -9.76 7.07
N GLU A 225 -5.11 -10.07 5.77
CA GLU A 225 -4.58 -11.30 5.19
C GLU A 225 -3.09 -11.18 4.78
N GLY A 226 -2.41 -10.10 5.18
CA GLY A 226 -1.04 -9.80 4.75
C GLY A 226 -0.92 -9.47 3.26
N THR A 227 -2.04 -9.15 2.60
CA THR A 227 -2.10 -8.79 1.18
C THR A 227 -2.82 -7.46 0.95
N LEU A 228 -2.43 -6.76 -0.11
CA LEU A 228 -3.14 -5.63 -0.69
C LEU A 228 -3.63 -6.04 -2.09
N LYS A 229 -4.94 -6.13 -2.29
CA LYS A 229 -5.52 -6.40 -3.62
C LYS A 229 -5.61 -5.11 -4.43
N VAL A 230 -5.13 -5.15 -5.67
CA VAL A 230 -5.23 -4.04 -6.62
C VAL A 230 -6.49 -4.21 -7.47
N ASP A 231 -7.44 -3.29 -7.36
CA ASP A 231 -8.69 -3.33 -8.13
C ASP A 231 -8.69 -2.32 -9.29
N ALA A 232 -7.96 -1.20 -9.15
CA ALA A 232 -7.79 -0.25 -10.25
C ALA A 232 -6.39 0.36 -10.30
N LEU A 233 -5.99 0.74 -11.50
CA LEU A 233 -4.68 1.29 -11.84
C LEU A 233 -4.84 2.63 -12.57
N SER A 234 -4.02 3.60 -12.20
CA SER A 234 -3.86 4.90 -12.86
C SER A 234 -2.38 5.17 -13.11
N SER A 235 -2.06 6.20 -13.90
CA SER A 235 -0.69 6.74 -14.00
C SER A 235 -0.16 7.29 -12.67
N SER A 236 -1.04 7.61 -11.72
CA SER A 236 -0.69 8.28 -10.46
C SER A 236 -0.98 7.52 -9.19
N TYR A 237 -1.73 6.42 -9.25
CA TYR A 237 -2.04 5.59 -8.08
C TYR A 237 -2.44 4.17 -8.49
N ILE A 238 -2.45 3.27 -7.52
CA ILE A 238 -3.27 2.05 -7.51
C ILE A 238 -4.36 2.20 -6.44
N SER A 239 -5.46 1.45 -6.54
CA SER A 239 -6.49 1.45 -5.51
C SER A 239 -7.06 0.07 -5.23
N SER A 240 -7.56 -0.08 -4.00
CA SER A 240 -8.28 -1.27 -3.52
C SER A 240 -9.72 -0.91 -3.16
N ASP A 241 -10.64 -1.78 -3.56
CA ASP A 241 -12.09 -1.66 -3.37
C ASP A 241 -12.61 -2.65 -2.31
N GLN A 242 -11.72 -3.35 -1.59
CA GLN A 242 -12.13 -4.38 -0.61
C GLN A 242 -13.04 -3.85 0.50
N LEU A 243 -12.92 -2.56 0.86
CA LEU A 243 -13.78 -1.88 1.84
C LEU A 243 -14.62 -0.76 1.19
N LEU A 244 -14.94 -0.91 -0.10
CA LEU A 244 -15.82 0.03 -0.79
C LEU A 244 -17.17 0.11 -0.07
N ARG A 245 -17.71 1.34 0.03
CA ARG A 245 -18.96 1.73 0.72
C ARG A 245 -18.91 1.78 2.24
N GLU A 246 -17.79 1.38 2.85
CA GLU A 246 -17.64 1.52 4.29
C GLU A 246 -17.41 3.00 4.66
N PRO A 247 -18.19 3.53 5.61
CA PRO A 247 -18.08 4.92 6.02
C PRO A 247 -16.74 5.17 6.68
N MET A 248 -16.13 6.32 6.37
CA MET A 248 -14.86 6.72 6.94
C MET A 248 -14.88 8.19 7.27
N VAL A 249 -14.40 8.52 8.48
CA VAL A 249 -14.21 9.91 8.90
C VAL A 249 -12.93 10.48 8.32
N PHE A 250 -12.97 11.78 8.07
CA PHE A 250 -11.80 12.54 7.66
C PHE A 250 -10.99 12.92 8.89
N GLU A 251 -9.73 12.49 8.96
CA GLU A 251 -8.87 12.71 10.13
C GLU A 251 -7.64 13.56 9.79
N ASN A 252 -7.01 13.32 8.62
CA ASN A 252 -5.71 13.90 8.31
C ASN A 252 -5.61 14.45 6.88
N ARG A 253 -5.30 15.75 6.77
CA ARG A 253 -5.19 16.47 5.50
C ARG A 253 -3.74 16.74 5.14
N GLU A 254 -3.14 15.82 4.39
CA GLU A 254 -1.77 15.98 3.89
C GLU A 254 -1.70 15.95 2.35
N PRO A 255 -0.61 16.48 1.75
CA PRO A 255 -0.30 16.23 0.36
C PRO A 255 -0.21 14.73 0.07
N ARG A 256 -0.66 14.32 -1.10
CA ARG A 256 -0.66 12.92 -1.53
C ARG A 256 0.62 12.64 -2.31
N LEU A 257 1.74 12.66 -1.59
CA LEU A 257 3.07 12.41 -2.13
C LEU A 257 3.20 10.97 -2.63
N GLU A 258 4.23 10.67 -3.41
CA GLU A 258 4.59 9.29 -3.74
C GLU A 258 4.73 8.44 -2.47
N GLY A 259 4.11 7.25 -2.49
CA GLY A 259 4.03 6.35 -1.35
C GLY A 259 2.96 6.72 -0.33
N ALA A 260 2.25 7.86 -0.45
CA ALA A 260 1.14 8.15 0.43
C ALA A 260 -0.01 7.14 0.22
N VAL A 261 -0.60 6.69 1.31
CA VAL A 261 -1.80 5.87 1.33
C VAL A 261 -2.96 6.71 1.84
N THR A 262 -4.07 6.74 1.10
CA THR A 262 -5.26 7.50 1.49
C THR A 262 -6.52 6.67 1.43
N VAL A 263 -7.46 6.92 2.32
CA VAL A 263 -8.85 6.46 2.20
C VAL A 263 -9.74 7.61 1.72
N ARG A 264 -10.68 7.30 0.83
CA ARG A 264 -11.70 8.25 0.41
C ARG A 264 -12.85 8.29 1.42
N THR A 265 -13.10 9.46 1.98
CA THR A 265 -14.06 9.69 3.08
C THR A 265 -15.37 10.30 2.61
N ALA A 266 -15.46 10.76 1.35
CA ALA A 266 -16.67 11.35 0.81
C ALA A 266 -16.85 11.13 -0.71
N GLY A 267 -18.12 11.14 -1.13
CA GLY A 267 -18.54 11.05 -2.52
C GLY A 267 -18.39 9.64 -3.12
N ARG A 268 -18.37 9.57 -4.45
CA ARG A 268 -18.29 8.29 -5.18
C ARG A 268 -16.97 7.57 -4.87
N GLY A 269 -17.06 6.33 -4.43
CA GLY A 269 -15.89 5.54 -4.03
C GLY A 269 -15.50 5.71 -2.56
N LEU A 270 -16.45 6.08 -1.70
CA LEU A 270 -16.32 6.01 -0.23
C LEU A 270 -15.70 4.67 0.19
N GLY A 271 -14.73 4.70 1.10
CA GLY A 271 -14.02 3.52 1.61
C GLY A 271 -12.93 2.97 0.67
N ARG A 272 -12.79 3.50 -0.55
CA ARG A 272 -11.70 3.11 -1.45
C ARG A 272 -10.36 3.59 -0.90
N ILE A 273 -9.37 2.69 -0.87
CA ILE A 273 -8.00 3.00 -0.47
C ILE A 273 -7.14 3.19 -1.72
N PHE A 274 -6.25 4.18 -1.68
CA PHE A 274 -5.35 4.55 -2.77
C PHE A 274 -3.91 4.52 -2.28
N VAL A 275 -3.00 4.02 -3.10
CA VAL A 275 -1.54 4.17 -2.90
C VAL A 275 -0.98 4.98 -4.07
N TYR A 276 -0.39 6.13 -3.78
CA TYR A 276 0.07 7.08 -4.80
C TYR A 276 1.45 6.72 -5.33
N LYS A 277 1.60 6.78 -6.65
CA LYS A 277 2.86 6.54 -7.40
C LYS A 277 3.55 7.82 -7.84
N LYS A 278 2.87 8.96 -7.69
CA LYS A 278 3.34 10.30 -8.05
C LYS A 278 2.70 11.32 -7.12
N ASP A 279 3.42 12.41 -6.88
CA ASP A 279 2.93 13.50 -6.05
C ASP A 279 1.64 14.10 -6.60
N ARG A 280 0.71 14.36 -5.67
CA ARG A 280 -0.58 15.01 -5.90
C ARG A 280 -0.88 15.96 -4.75
N THR A 281 -1.62 17.03 -5.04
CA THR A 281 -2.11 17.96 -4.02
C THR A 281 -3.08 17.27 -3.07
N SER A 282 -3.27 17.83 -1.87
CA SER A 282 -4.27 17.32 -0.92
C SER A 282 -5.69 17.40 -1.50
N SER A 283 -6.61 16.58 -0.99
CA SER A 283 -8.02 16.56 -1.41
C SER A 283 -8.93 16.55 -0.19
N PRO A 284 -10.00 17.35 -0.15
CA PRO A 284 -10.92 17.39 1.00
C PRO A 284 -11.72 16.11 1.19
N GLY A 285 -11.78 15.22 0.19
CA GLY A 285 -12.45 13.93 0.28
C GLY A 285 -11.53 12.75 0.58
N HIS A 286 -10.25 12.98 0.90
CA HIS A 286 -9.26 11.94 1.15
C HIS A 286 -8.50 12.21 2.44
N SER A 287 -8.47 11.23 3.34
CA SER A 287 -7.63 11.26 4.54
C SER A 287 -6.35 10.48 4.27
N VAL A 288 -5.19 11.02 4.63
CA VAL A 288 -3.90 10.29 4.59
C VAL A 288 -3.83 9.40 5.84
N ILE A 289 -3.57 8.11 5.66
CA ILE A 289 -3.68 7.10 6.73
C ILE A 289 -2.42 6.26 6.94
N ALA A 290 -1.54 6.22 5.94
CA ALA A 290 -0.29 5.50 5.99
C ALA A 290 0.68 6.01 4.90
N ARG A 291 1.94 5.58 4.98
CA ARG A 291 2.97 5.79 3.97
C ARG A 291 3.70 4.50 3.66
N ILE A 292 3.97 4.25 2.39
CA ILE A 292 4.86 3.18 1.94
C ILE A 292 6.30 3.54 2.28
N LEU A 293 6.98 2.68 3.03
CA LEU A 293 8.40 2.82 3.39
C LEU A 293 9.32 2.13 2.39
N SER A 294 8.89 1.00 1.84
CA SER A 294 9.67 0.17 0.90
C SER A 294 8.74 -0.55 -0.10
N GLY A 295 9.28 -1.01 -1.22
CA GLY A 295 8.49 -1.77 -2.20
C GLY A 295 7.67 -0.92 -3.18
N MET A 296 8.02 0.35 -3.39
CA MET A 296 7.33 1.20 -4.38
C MET A 296 7.38 0.65 -5.81
N ASP A 297 8.44 -0.09 -6.15
CA ASP A 297 8.56 -0.74 -7.47
C ASP A 297 7.50 -1.85 -7.64
N MET A 298 7.23 -2.62 -6.59
CA MET A 298 6.10 -3.57 -6.57
C MET A 298 4.76 -2.87 -6.78
N ILE A 299 4.52 -1.75 -6.08
CA ILE A 299 3.30 -0.93 -6.24
C ILE A 299 3.16 -0.41 -7.68
N LYS A 300 4.28 -0.08 -8.33
CA LYS A 300 4.29 0.40 -9.72
C LYS A 300 4.13 -0.73 -10.75
N LEU A 301 4.50 -1.97 -10.42
CA LEU A 301 4.30 -3.16 -11.27
C LEU A 301 2.89 -3.72 -11.21
N ALA A 302 2.26 -3.69 -10.03
CA ALA A 302 1.01 -4.37 -9.80
C ALA A 302 -0.13 -3.87 -10.71
N GLY A 303 -0.81 -4.81 -11.33
CA GLY A 303 -1.98 -4.60 -12.18
C GLY A 303 -3.30 -4.99 -11.50
N PRO A 304 -4.45 -4.63 -12.09
CA PRO A 304 -5.76 -5.00 -11.58
C PRO A 304 -5.91 -6.52 -11.42
N GLY A 305 -6.54 -6.95 -10.32
CA GLY A 305 -6.74 -8.35 -9.94
C GLY A 305 -5.58 -8.98 -9.16
N GLN A 306 -4.38 -8.39 -9.18
CA GLN A 306 -3.22 -8.94 -8.49
C GLN A 306 -3.24 -8.59 -6.99
N LYS A 307 -2.64 -9.48 -6.19
CA LYS A 307 -2.41 -9.28 -4.75
C LYS A 307 -0.94 -9.01 -4.50
N ILE A 308 -0.63 -8.07 -3.61
CA ILE A 308 0.73 -7.73 -3.21
C ILE A 308 0.92 -8.15 -1.76
N THR A 309 2.04 -8.81 -1.42
CA THR A 309 2.41 -9.04 -0.02
C THR A 309 2.69 -7.70 0.65
N ILE A 310 2.01 -7.40 1.76
CA ILE A 310 2.17 -6.14 2.48
C ILE A 310 2.37 -6.38 3.97
N LYS A 311 3.30 -5.63 4.56
CA LYS A 311 3.58 -5.58 5.99
C LYS A 311 3.24 -4.19 6.50
N VAL A 312 2.33 -4.09 7.44
CA VAL A 312 1.86 -2.81 7.99
C VAL A 312 2.35 -2.67 9.42
N ARG A 313 2.91 -1.50 9.76
CA ARG A 313 3.40 -1.18 11.10
C ARG A 313 2.67 0.02 11.69
N PRO A 314 2.29 -0.01 12.99
CA PRO A 314 2.35 -1.17 13.90
C PRO A 314 1.39 -2.31 13.49
N GLU A 315 1.65 -3.52 14.01
CA GLU A 315 0.75 -4.67 13.84
C GLU A 315 -0.59 -4.44 14.53
N ARG A 316 -1.67 -4.94 13.93
CA ARG A 316 -3.03 -4.82 14.45
C ARG A 316 -3.18 -5.51 15.81
N ILE A 317 -3.78 -4.81 16.77
CA ILE A 317 -4.25 -5.42 18.03
C ILE A 317 -5.74 -5.71 17.88
N MET A 318 -6.05 -6.95 17.50
CA MET A 318 -7.42 -7.44 17.36
C MET A 318 -7.63 -8.67 18.23
N LEU A 319 -8.39 -8.51 19.32
CA LEU A 319 -8.61 -9.54 20.34
C LEU A 319 -9.97 -10.22 20.19
N LEU A 320 -10.86 -9.64 19.38
CA LEU A 320 -12.20 -10.18 19.13
C LEU A 320 -12.13 -11.62 18.59
N GLY A 321 -12.90 -12.52 19.19
CA GLY A 321 -12.95 -13.94 18.83
C GLY A 321 -11.90 -14.81 19.53
N SER A 322 -10.92 -14.21 20.22
CA SER A 322 -9.96 -14.98 21.03
C SER A 322 -10.57 -15.39 22.36
N SER A 323 -10.03 -16.45 22.97
CA SER A 323 -10.34 -16.74 24.37
C SER A 323 -9.92 -15.56 25.25
N LEU A 324 -10.70 -15.26 26.30
CA LEU A 324 -10.40 -14.17 27.21
C LEU A 324 -9.02 -14.36 27.86
N LYS A 325 -8.69 -15.61 28.21
CA LYS A 325 -7.41 -15.99 28.81
C LYS A 325 -6.21 -15.69 27.88
N ASP A 326 -6.32 -16.05 26.61
CA ASP A 326 -5.24 -15.82 25.63
C ASP A 326 -5.10 -14.32 25.34
N ALA A 327 -6.21 -13.60 25.22
CA ALA A 327 -6.19 -12.15 25.00
C ALA A 327 -5.50 -11.41 26.15
N LEU A 328 -5.80 -11.75 27.40
CA LEU A 328 -5.13 -11.18 28.58
C LEU A 328 -3.61 -11.48 28.57
N SER A 329 -3.25 -12.73 28.27
CA SER A 329 -1.84 -13.17 28.21
C SER A 329 -1.07 -12.45 27.09
N GLN A 330 -1.68 -12.31 25.92
CA GLN A 330 -1.12 -11.60 24.78
C GLN A 330 -0.86 -10.12 25.12
N MET A 331 -1.81 -9.44 25.75
CA MET A 331 -1.63 -8.03 26.16
C MET A 331 -0.55 -7.87 27.21
N GLN A 332 -0.50 -8.77 28.20
CA GLN A 332 0.56 -8.76 29.22
C GLN A 332 1.95 -8.89 28.59
N SER A 333 2.14 -9.81 27.64
CA SER A 333 3.43 -9.98 26.93
C SER A 333 3.86 -8.74 26.13
N LYS A 334 2.89 -7.91 25.68
CA LYS A 334 3.14 -6.65 24.98
C LYS A 334 3.28 -5.46 25.95
N GLY A 335 3.23 -5.68 27.26
CA GLY A 335 3.29 -4.61 28.27
C GLY A 335 2.06 -3.70 28.29
N ILE A 336 0.90 -4.23 27.88
CA ILE A 336 -0.39 -3.52 27.85
C ILE A 336 -1.24 -4.05 29.00
N GLN A 337 -1.78 -3.16 29.82
CA GLN A 337 -2.69 -3.51 30.90
C GLN A 337 -4.06 -3.91 30.33
N ALA A 338 -4.46 -5.16 30.48
CA ALA A 338 -5.78 -5.63 30.08
C ALA A 338 -6.69 -5.84 31.29
N GLN A 339 -7.93 -5.37 31.21
CA GLN A 339 -8.99 -5.62 32.19
C GLN A 339 -10.14 -6.36 31.50
N ALA A 340 -10.87 -7.18 32.27
CA ALA A 340 -12.00 -7.95 31.76
C ALA A 340 -13.29 -7.58 32.50
N GLU A 341 -14.37 -7.47 31.74
CA GLU A 341 -15.74 -7.26 32.22
C GLU A 341 -16.70 -8.24 31.55
N GLY A 342 -17.91 -8.38 32.11
CA GLY A 342 -18.89 -9.35 31.63
C GLY A 342 -18.58 -10.78 32.09
N TYR A 343 -18.79 -11.76 31.21
CA TYR A 343 -18.56 -13.17 31.53
C TYR A 343 -17.07 -13.52 31.48
N GLN A 344 -16.56 -14.13 32.55
CA GLN A 344 -15.14 -14.46 32.71
C GLN A 344 -14.92 -15.95 33.02
N GLY A 345 -15.85 -16.82 32.62
CA GLY A 345 -15.68 -18.27 32.75
C GLY A 345 -14.56 -18.82 31.85
N GLU A 346 -14.23 -20.10 32.04
CA GLU A 346 -13.17 -20.79 31.27
C GLU A 346 -13.41 -20.75 29.74
N ASP A 347 -14.67 -20.76 29.31
CA ASP A 347 -15.08 -20.71 27.90
C ASP A 347 -15.36 -19.28 27.41
N ALA A 348 -14.96 -18.24 28.16
CA ALA A 348 -15.19 -16.86 27.78
C ALA A 348 -14.41 -16.48 26.52
N VAL A 349 -15.11 -15.86 25.57
CA VAL A 349 -14.54 -15.28 24.34
C VAL A 349 -14.69 -13.77 24.34
N VAL A 350 -13.72 -13.07 23.78
CA VAL A 350 -13.75 -11.60 23.69
C VAL A 350 -14.66 -11.17 22.55
N VAL A 351 -15.70 -10.40 22.86
CA VAL A 351 -16.66 -9.87 21.86
C VAL A 351 -16.59 -8.37 21.65
N LYS A 352 -15.92 -7.66 22.57
CA LYS A 352 -15.67 -6.22 22.48
C LYS A 352 -14.34 -5.89 23.15
N GLN A 353 -13.63 -4.94 22.57
CA GLN A 353 -12.43 -4.33 23.15
C GLN A 353 -12.57 -2.80 23.14
N ASP A 354 -12.10 -2.13 24.19
CA ASP A 354 -12.09 -0.67 24.31
C ASP A 354 -10.76 -0.18 24.90
N PRO A 355 -9.99 0.70 24.24
CA PRO A 355 -10.24 1.29 22.92
C PRO A 355 -10.33 0.26 21.79
N GLY A 356 -11.14 0.56 20.78
CA GLY A 356 -11.31 -0.31 19.61
C GLY A 356 -10.14 -0.29 18.62
N THR A 357 -9.31 0.77 18.64
CA THR A 357 -8.24 0.96 17.66
C THR A 357 -6.87 0.59 18.21
N THR A 358 -6.05 0.00 17.35
CA THR A 358 -4.66 -0.40 17.63
C THR A 358 -3.83 0.77 18.17
N MET A 359 -3.93 1.94 17.53
CA MET A 359 -3.18 3.15 17.92
C MET A 359 -3.55 3.63 19.33
N ALA A 360 -4.83 3.61 19.69
CA ALA A 360 -5.28 4.05 21.01
C ALA A 360 -4.84 3.08 22.11
N ILE A 361 -4.87 1.77 21.85
CA ILE A 361 -4.37 0.75 22.79
C ILE A 361 -2.87 0.93 23.02
N LEU A 362 -2.07 1.08 21.96
CA LEU A 362 -0.62 1.25 22.07
C LEU A 362 -0.25 2.54 22.83
N LYS A 363 -0.92 3.65 22.51
CA LYS A 363 -0.70 4.95 23.18
C LYS A 363 -1.11 4.92 24.65
N GLY A 364 -2.26 4.32 24.96
CA GLY A 364 -2.79 4.24 26.32
C GLY A 364 -2.17 3.15 27.18
N LYS A 365 -1.50 2.16 26.55
CA LYS A 365 -1.02 0.91 27.17
C LYS A 365 -2.08 0.20 28.02
N LYS A 366 -3.35 0.32 27.62
CA LYS A 366 -4.47 -0.29 28.31
C LYS A 366 -5.59 -0.70 27.36
N VAL A 367 -6.31 -1.76 27.72
CA VAL A 367 -7.51 -2.21 26.99
C VAL A 367 -8.49 -2.89 27.96
N LEU A 368 -9.78 -2.58 27.81
CA LEU A 368 -10.90 -3.23 28.47
C LEU A 368 -11.52 -4.25 27.51
N LEU A 369 -11.69 -5.49 27.96
CA LEU A 369 -12.24 -6.60 27.21
C LEU A 369 -13.59 -7.01 27.79
N HIS A 370 -14.61 -7.15 26.96
CA HIS A 370 -15.87 -7.75 27.38
C HIS A 370 -15.94 -9.20 26.93
N GLY A 371 -16.06 -10.10 27.89
CA GLY A 371 -16.19 -11.53 27.67
C GLY A 371 -17.65 -11.99 27.60
N MET A 372 -17.90 -13.03 26.82
CA MET A 372 -19.19 -13.69 26.66
C MET A 372 -18.97 -15.22 26.59
N PRO A 373 -19.95 -16.05 27.00
CA PRO A 373 -19.86 -17.50 26.80
C PRO A 373 -19.69 -17.85 25.32
N SER A 374 -18.84 -18.85 25.04
CA SER A 374 -18.59 -19.33 23.68
C SER A 374 -19.85 -19.87 22.97
N SER A 375 -20.87 -20.29 23.74
CA SER A 375 -22.16 -20.74 23.22
C SER A 375 -22.94 -19.66 22.45
N ARG A 376 -22.69 -18.37 22.73
CA ARG A 376 -23.30 -17.24 22.02
C ARG A 376 -22.45 -16.73 20.84
N MET A 377 -21.33 -17.40 20.57
CA MET A 377 -20.50 -17.19 19.38
C MET A 377 -20.75 -18.31 18.37
N VAL A 378 -21.15 -17.93 17.16
CA VAL A 378 -21.69 -18.83 16.13
C VAL A 378 -20.81 -18.78 14.88
N ALA A 379 -20.29 -19.93 14.51
CA ALA A 379 -19.53 -20.08 13.27
C ALA A 379 -20.48 -20.21 12.07
N ILE A 380 -20.18 -19.47 10.99
CA ILE A 380 -20.96 -19.45 9.76
C ILE A 380 -20.07 -19.72 8.54
N SER A 381 -20.66 -20.32 7.52
CA SER A 381 -20.06 -20.48 6.19
C SER A 381 -20.92 -19.76 5.16
N LEU A 382 -20.29 -18.95 4.32
CA LEU A 382 -20.95 -18.08 3.35
C LEU A 382 -20.74 -18.59 1.92
N PHE A 383 -21.71 -18.34 1.04
CA PHE A 383 -21.69 -18.79 -0.35
C PHE A 383 -21.25 -17.66 -1.29
N ASP A 384 -19.97 -17.30 -1.25
CA ASP A 384 -19.40 -16.14 -1.97
C ASP A 384 -19.73 -16.11 -3.46
N ASP A 385 -19.78 -17.26 -4.12
CA ASP A 385 -20.05 -17.36 -5.56
C ASP A 385 -21.55 -17.22 -5.92
N LEU A 386 -22.46 -17.46 -4.97
CA LEU A 386 -23.90 -17.54 -5.24
C LEU A 386 -24.64 -16.23 -5.00
N ALA A 387 -24.23 -15.44 -3.99
CA ALA A 387 -24.90 -14.19 -3.60
C ALA A 387 -23.93 -13.07 -3.23
N PRO A 388 -23.00 -12.68 -4.13
CA PRO A 388 -21.89 -11.77 -3.80
C PRO A 388 -22.34 -10.38 -3.35
N LYS A 389 -23.40 -9.80 -3.94
CA LYS A 389 -23.86 -8.46 -3.56
C LYS A 389 -24.59 -8.48 -2.22
N THR A 390 -25.37 -9.52 -1.97
CA THR A 390 -26.06 -9.75 -0.70
C THR A 390 -25.08 -10.03 0.42
N LEU A 391 -23.99 -10.75 0.13
CA LEU A 391 -22.91 -10.99 1.09
C LEU A 391 -22.11 -9.73 1.42
N ASP A 392 -21.84 -8.88 0.43
CA ASP A 392 -21.23 -7.57 0.67
C ASP A 392 -22.08 -6.72 1.63
N TYR A 393 -23.40 -6.71 1.43
CA TYR A 393 -24.35 -6.10 2.37
C TYR A 393 -24.30 -6.75 3.75
N PHE A 394 -24.41 -8.07 3.82
CA PHE A 394 -24.42 -8.80 5.09
C PHE A 394 -23.15 -8.55 5.90
N ARG A 395 -21.98 -8.59 5.28
CA ARG A 395 -20.70 -8.30 5.94
C ARG A 395 -20.56 -6.84 6.37
N HIS A 396 -21.17 -5.90 5.65
CA HIS A 396 -21.24 -4.49 6.05
C HIS A 396 -22.10 -4.32 7.30
N VAL A 397 -23.35 -4.79 7.26
CA VAL A 397 -24.30 -4.54 8.36
C VAL A 397 -23.96 -5.29 9.66
N THR A 398 -23.14 -6.33 9.55
CA THR A 398 -22.59 -7.07 10.69
C THR A 398 -21.19 -6.60 11.09
N GLY A 399 -20.55 -5.73 10.33
CA GLY A 399 -19.17 -5.26 10.59
C GLY A 399 -18.07 -6.28 10.28
N LEU A 400 -18.39 -7.43 9.69
CA LEU A 400 -17.44 -8.49 9.31
C LEU A 400 -16.43 -8.06 8.23
N LYS A 401 -16.72 -6.97 7.51
CA LYS A 401 -15.74 -6.35 6.60
C LYS A 401 -14.49 -5.87 7.33
N GLU A 402 -14.65 -5.32 8.53
CA GLU A 402 -13.54 -4.73 9.28
C GLU A 402 -13.05 -5.62 10.43
N ARG A 403 -13.95 -6.41 11.01
CA ARG A 403 -13.73 -7.17 12.24
C ARG A 403 -13.96 -8.66 12.02
N PRO A 404 -13.32 -9.54 12.82
CA PRO A 404 -13.52 -10.99 12.70
C PRO A 404 -14.86 -11.46 13.29
N LEU A 405 -15.46 -10.67 14.19
CA LEU A 405 -16.76 -10.92 14.79
C LEU A 405 -17.76 -9.84 14.42
N GLY A 406 -18.98 -10.27 14.07
CA GLY A 406 -20.10 -9.39 13.82
C GLY A 406 -21.21 -9.55 14.86
N PRO A 407 -21.65 -8.48 15.54
CA PRO A 407 -22.84 -8.56 16.38
C PRO A 407 -24.08 -8.72 15.50
N LEU A 408 -25.02 -9.56 15.95
CA LEU A 408 -26.28 -9.78 15.26
C LEU A 408 -27.43 -9.76 16.30
N PRO A 409 -28.05 -8.59 16.53
CA PRO A 409 -29.15 -8.44 17.49
C PRO A 409 -30.39 -9.20 17.05
N VAL A 410 -30.95 -9.98 17.96
CA VAL A 410 -32.16 -10.78 17.74
C VAL A 410 -33.37 -9.87 17.82
N TYR A 411 -34.06 -9.69 16.70
CA TYR A 411 -35.23 -8.84 16.58
C TYR A 411 -36.52 -9.57 16.92
N PHE A 412 -36.66 -10.82 16.45
CA PHE A 412 -37.87 -11.61 16.64
C PHE A 412 -37.56 -13.10 16.57
N VAL A 413 -38.20 -13.90 17.41
CA VAL A 413 -38.08 -15.37 17.40
C VAL A 413 -39.46 -15.98 17.18
N TYR A 414 -39.62 -16.68 16.07
CA TYR A 414 -40.88 -17.32 15.71
C TYR A 414 -40.68 -18.80 15.36
N GLU A 415 -41.20 -19.68 16.20
CA GLU A 415 -41.04 -21.14 16.10
C GLU A 415 -39.57 -21.53 15.89
N ASN A 416 -39.20 -21.93 14.67
CA ASN A 416 -37.84 -22.32 14.30
C ASN A 416 -37.14 -21.25 13.44
N THR A 417 -37.53 -19.98 13.54
CA THR A 417 -37.00 -18.87 12.73
C THR A 417 -36.52 -17.75 13.65
N LEU A 418 -35.25 -17.37 13.52
CA LEU A 418 -34.70 -16.18 14.17
C LEU A 418 -34.55 -15.08 13.14
N LEU A 419 -35.11 -13.91 13.42
CA LEU A 419 -34.95 -12.71 12.62
C LEU A 419 -34.07 -11.72 13.35
N PHE A 420 -33.17 -11.09 12.61
CA PHE A 420 -32.18 -10.18 13.13
C PHE A 420 -32.26 -8.85 12.42
N LYS A 421 -32.16 -7.80 13.20
CA LYS A 421 -32.12 -6.43 12.70
C LYS A 421 -30.71 -5.89 12.94
N PRO A 422 -29.91 -5.70 11.88
CA PRO A 422 -28.57 -5.16 12.04
C PRO A 422 -28.59 -3.73 12.61
N ASP A 423 -27.59 -3.40 13.43
CA ASP A 423 -27.43 -2.06 14.03
C ASP A 423 -26.77 -1.06 13.09
N ILE A 424 -25.96 -1.54 12.14
CA ILE A 424 -25.24 -0.70 11.19
C ILE A 424 -26.16 -0.34 10.03
N ASP A 425 -26.35 0.96 9.81
CA ASP A 425 -27.15 1.48 8.70
C ASP A 425 -26.46 1.24 7.36
N ALA A 426 -27.24 0.76 6.39
CA ALA A 426 -26.80 0.40 5.06
C ALA A 426 -27.27 1.41 3.99
N THR A 427 -27.34 2.72 4.31
CA THR A 427 -27.76 3.76 3.36
C THR A 427 -27.04 3.73 1.99
N SER A 428 -25.82 3.19 1.94
CA SER A 428 -25.03 3.03 0.70
C SER A 428 -25.51 1.87 -0.19
N TYR A 429 -26.36 0.98 0.33
CA TYR A 429 -26.97 -0.16 -0.34
C TYR A 429 -28.41 0.15 -0.73
N LYS A 430 -28.59 0.71 -1.93
CA LYS A 430 -29.91 1.14 -2.42
C LYS A 430 -30.85 -0.01 -2.73
N GLU A 431 -30.32 -1.12 -3.24
CA GLU A 431 -31.11 -2.27 -3.70
C GLU A 431 -30.36 -3.57 -3.40
N LEU A 432 -31.10 -4.56 -2.90
CA LEU A 432 -30.65 -5.94 -2.79
C LEU A 432 -31.40 -6.74 -3.83
N LEU A 433 -30.80 -6.88 -5.02
CA LEU A 433 -31.40 -7.65 -6.09
C LEU A 433 -31.54 -9.13 -5.69
N PRO A 434 -32.53 -9.86 -6.22
CA PRO A 434 -32.62 -11.30 -6.00
C PRO A 434 -31.35 -12.05 -6.44
N GLU A 435 -30.74 -12.78 -5.51
CA GLU A 435 -29.55 -13.63 -5.69
C GLU A 435 -29.77 -14.94 -4.93
N ASN A 436 -29.35 -16.08 -5.47
CA ASN A 436 -29.44 -17.39 -4.82
C ASN A 436 -30.78 -17.66 -4.09
N LYS A 437 -31.89 -17.48 -4.81
CA LYS A 437 -33.23 -17.71 -4.26
C LYS A 437 -33.46 -19.20 -3.97
N PRO A 438 -34.23 -19.55 -2.93
CA PRO A 438 -34.69 -20.92 -2.74
C PRO A 438 -35.51 -21.42 -3.94
N THR A 439 -35.15 -22.58 -4.47
CA THR A 439 -35.90 -23.29 -5.52
C THR A 439 -36.66 -24.52 -5.00
N GLY A 440 -36.44 -24.88 -3.74
CA GLY A 440 -37.02 -26.03 -3.06
C GLY A 440 -36.96 -25.89 -1.54
N PRO A 441 -37.13 -26.98 -0.79
CA PRO A 441 -37.04 -26.97 0.66
C PRO A 441 -35.71 -26.37 1.14
N VAL A 442 -35.78 -25.44 2.08
CA VAL A 442 -34.59 -24.78 2.64
C VAL A 442 -34.08 -25.61 3.82
N PRO A 443 -32.81 -26.06 3.83
CA PRO A 443 -32.25 -26.83 4.93
C PRO A 443 -32.19 -26.06 6.25
N ALA A 444 -32.29 -26.79 7.36
CA ALA A 444 -32.01 -26.27 8.69
C ALA A 444 -30.59 -25.66 8.77
N GLY A 445 -30.45 -24.58 9.54
CA GLY A 445 -29.23 -23.79 9.68
C GLY A 445 -28.99 -22.78 8.56
N SER A 446 -29.86 -22.68 7.56
CA SER A 446 -29.68 -21.74 6.44
C SER A 446 -29.82 -20.29 6.87
N ILE A 447 -28.93 -19.43 6.36
CA ILE A 447 -28.90 -17.97 6.59
C ILE A 447 -29.38 -17.28 5.32
N ALA A 448 -30.28 -16.31 5.47
CA ALA A 448 -30.78 -15.54 4.36
C ALA A 448 -30.95 -14.06 4.67
N VAL A 449 -31.01 -13.26 3.61
CA VAL A 449 -31.35 -11.84 3.67
C VAL A 449 -32.55 -11.58 2.77
N SER A 450 -33.52 -10.81 3.25
CA SER A 450 -34.65 -10.38 2.42
C SER A 450 -34.21 -9.38 1.36
N ASN A 451 -34.62 -9.61 0.11
CA ASN A 451 -34.24 -8.81 -1.05
C ASN A 451 -35.31 -7.73 -1.38
N THR A 452 -35.09 -6.92 -2.43
CA THR A 452 -35.94 -5.78 -2.84
C THR A 452 -37.41 -6.14 -3.12
N VAL A 453 -37.75 -7.42 -3.33
CA VAL A 453 -39.15 -7.85 -3.51
C VAL A 453 -39.93 -7.73 -2.19
N SER A 454 -39.26 -7.82 -1.03
CA SER A 454 -39.90 -7.61 0.28
C SER A 454 -40.06 -6.13 0.61
N LYS A 455 -41.07 -5.80 1.42
CA LYS A 455 -41.18 -4.47 2.06
C LYS A 455 -40.14 -4.27 3.17
N LYS A 456 -39.52 -5.34 3.67
CA LYS A 456 -38.55 -5.32 4.78
C LYS A 456 -37.14 -5.67 4.30
N VAL A 457 -36.71 -5.08 3.18
CA VAL A 457 -35.38 -5.32 2.57
C VAL A 457 -34.26 -5.25 3.61
N GLY A 458 -33.31 -6.19 3.54
CA GLY A 458 -32.15 -6.23 4.43
C GLY A 458 -32.36 -6.95 5.78
N MET A 459 -33.55 -7.48 6.07
CA MET A 459 -33.77 -8.35 7.22
C MET A 459 -32.93 -9.63 7.09
N VAL A 460 -32.13 -9.93 8.10
CA VAL A 460 -31.35 -11.16 8.19
C VAL A 460 -32.18 -12.19 8.93
N GLY A 461 -32.17 -13.44 8.48
CA GLY A 461 -32.83 -14.50 9.23
C GLY A 461 -32.15 -15.86 9.11
N ILE A 462 -32.34 -16.66 10.15
CA ILE A 462 -31.79 -18.01 10.28
C ILE A 462 -32.95 -18.97 10.58
N LYS A 463 -33.00 -20.07 9.83
CA LYS A 463 -34.02 -21.12 10.01
C LYS A 463 -33.40 -22.34 10.67
N LEU A 464 -33.98 -22.84 11.77
CA LEU A 464 -33.49 -24.00 12.51
C LEU A 464 -34.16 -25.33 12.11
N ALA A 465 -35.17 -25.29 11.24
CA ALA A 465 -35.86 -26.46 10.71
C ALA A 465 -36.10 -26.33 9.19
N GLU A 466 -36.32 -27.45 8.49
CA GLU A 466 -36.65 -27.42 7.07
C GLU A 466 -38.01 -26.74 6.83
N ASP A 467 -38.09 -25.87 5.82
CA ASP A 467 -39.32 -25.21 5.41
C ASP A 467 -39.48 -25.24 3.88
N LYS A 468 -40.73 -25.43 3.43
CA LYS A 468 -41.10 -25.58 2.01
C LYS A 468 -41.86 -24.38 1.47
N ARG A 469 -42.21 -23.41 2.32
CA ARG A 469 -43.08 -22.28 2.00
C ARG A 469 -42.41 -20.92 2.21
N TYR A 470 -41.60 -20.78 3.27
CA TYR A 470 -40.97 -19.52 3.64
C TYR A 470 -39.46 -19.63 3.79
N GLY A 471 -38.75 -18.60 3.35
CA GLY A 471 -37.30 -18.52 3.46
C GLY A 471 -36.84 -18.15 4.88
N PRO A 472 -35.53 -18.28 5.19
CA PRO A 472 -35.00 -17.96 6.52
C PRO A 472 -35.20 -16.51 6.96
N SER A 473 -35.34 -15.55 6.03
CA SER A 473 -35.63 -14.14 6.33
C SER A 473 -37.08 -13.86 6.77
N GLY A 474 -37.92 -14.89 6.87
CA GLY A 474 -39.35 -14.76 7.20
C GLY A 474 -40.22 -14.34 6.00
N GLU A 475 -39.63 -14.20 4.82
CA GLU A 475 -40.29 -13.79 3.58
C GLU A 475 -40.52 -14.98 2.64
N LYS A 476 -41.29 -14.79 1.56
CA LYS A 476 -41.44 -15.81 0.52
C LYS A 476 -40.10 -16.09 -0.18
N PHE A 477 -39.98 -17.26 -0.82
CA PHE A 477 -38.77 -17.65 -1.55
C PHE A 477 -38.32 -16.62 -2.60
N GLU A 478 -39.26 -16.00 -3.31
CA GLU A 478 -38.94 -14.95 -4.30
C GLU A 478 -38.27 -13.71 -3.69
N ALA A 479 -38.55 -13.44 -2.42
CA ALA A 479 -38.07 -12.28 -1.66
C ALA A 479 -36.89 -12.62 -0.74
N THR A 480 -36.29 -13.80 -0.89
CA THR A 480 -35.23 -14.31 -0.01
C THR A 480 -33.98 -14.64 -0.80
N ASN A 481 -32.83 -14.14 -0.37
CA ASN A 481 -31.52 -14.51 -0.89
C ASN A 481 -30.81 -15.41 0.14
N ILE A 482 -30.50 -16.66 -0.21
CA ILE A 482 -29.71 -17.54 0.66
C ILE A 482 -28.24 -17.14 0.55
N ILE A 483 -27.61 -16.87 1.69
CA ILE A 483 -26.23 -16.36 1.72
C ILE A 483 -25.24 -17.34 2.36
N GLY A 484 -25.72 -18.37 3.06
CA GLY A 484 -24.85 -19.29 3.76
C GLY A 484 -25.59 -20.19 4.74
N ARG A 485 -24.84 -20.74 5.69
CA ARG A 485 -25.36 -21.59 6.76
C ARG A 485 -24.60 -21.40 8.06
N VAL A 486 -25.29 -21.65 9.16
CA VAL A 486 -24.73 -21.82 10.49
C VAL A 486 -24.13 -23.24 10.60
N LEU A 487 -22.92 -23.34 11.12
CA LEU A 487 -22.23 -24.62 11.28
C LEU A 487 -22.71 -25.38 12.53
N GLU A 488 -23.11 -24.65 13.56
CA GLU A 488 -23.58 -25.19 14.85
C GLU A 488 -24.97 -24.62 15.20
N PRO A 489 -26.04 -25.00 14.46
CA PRO A 489 -27.38 -24.42 14.65
C PRO A 489 -27.96 -24.68 16.04
N GLU A 490 -27.45 -25.69 16.75
CA GLU A 490 -27.83 -26.04 18.11
C GLU A 490 -27.63 -24.88 19.10
N LYS A 491 -26.59 -24.05 18.88
CA LYS A 491 -26.27 -22.86 19.71
C LYS A 491 -27.33 -21.77 19.68
N LEU A 492 -28.26 -21.85 18.73
CA LEU A 492 -29.31 -20.85 18.51
C LEU A 492 -30.67 -21.26 19.08
N LYS A 493 -30.82 -22.48 19.61
CA LYS A 493 -32.11 -23.03 20.06
C LYS A 493 -32.67 -22.32 21.29
N ASP A 494 -31.82 -21.80 22.15
CA ASP A 494 -32.16 -21.15 23.41
C ASP A 494 -32.04 -19.62 23.36
N VAL A 495 -31.79 -19.05 22.18
CA VAL A 495 -31.63 -17.61 21.96
C VAL A 495 -33.00 -16.92 22.02
N GLN A 496 -33.09 -15.86 22.82
CA GLN A 496 -34.32 -15.09 23.03
C GLN A 496 -34.32 -13.74 22.30
N GLU A 497 -35.51 -13.17 22.14
CA GLU A 497 -35.68 -11.81 21.61
C GLU A 497 -34.95 -10.79 22.49
N GLY A 498 -34.25 -9.85 21.86
CA GLY A 498 -33.45 -8.83 22.57
C GLY A 498 -32.04 -9.27 22.97
N GLU A 499 -31.68 -10.55 22.79
CA GLU A 499 -30.28 -11.00 22.91
C GLU A 499 -29.45 -10.57 21.68
N THR A 500 -28.13 -10.50 21.84
CA THR A 500 -27.18 -10.33 20.73
C THR A 500 -26.31 -11.56 20.63
N ILE A 501 -26.34 -12.20 19.47
CA ILE A 501 -25.37 -13.25 19.14
C ILE A 501 -24.20 -12.65 18.37
N TYR A 502 -23.06 -13.33 18.37
CA TYR A 502 -21.90 -12.93 17.58
C TYR A 502 -21.59 -13.98 16.54
N ILE A 503 -21.44 -13.54 15.29
CA ILE A 503 -21.12 -14.42 14.17
C ILE A 503 -19.65 -14.32 13.79
N MET A 504 -19.08 -15.45 13.39
CA MET A 504 -17.71 -15.55 12.88
C MET A 504 -17.70 -16.33 11.57
N GLU A 505 -17.15 -15.72 10.52
CA GLU A 505 -17.00 -16.35 9.21
C GLU A 505 -15.83 -17.35 9.23
N VAL A 506 -16.10 -18.60 8.84
CA VAL A 506 -15.08 -19.63 8.64
C VAL A 506 -14.81 -19.75 7.13
N ARG A 507 -13.56 -19.52 6.72
CA ARG A 507 -13.11 -19.50 5.31
C ARG A 507 -12.36 -20.76 4.93
#